data_AF-A0AAW2LF21-F1
#
_entry.id   AF-A0AAW2LF21-F1
#
_cell.length_a   1.000
_cell.length_b   1.000
_cell.length_c   1.000
_cell.angle_alpha   90.00
_cell.angle_beta   90.00
_cell.angle_gamma   90.00
#
_symmetry.space_group_name_H-M   'P 1'
#
loop_
_entity.id
_entity.type
_entity.pdbx_description
1 polymer ?
#
loop_
_entity_poly.entity_id
_entity_poly.type
_entity_poly.pdbx_seq_one_letter_code
_entity_poly.pdbx_strand_id
1 'polypeptide(L)'
;MDTSKCLLLFFLTTLLLLPTSTTASPNITAIFAFGDSILDPGNNNRLSTIFRSDHPPYGIDFPGRIPSGRFSDGKLATDFLVSQLGIKELLPAYLDPALTDRDLLTGASFASAGTGLDDLTASEANVLTLNAQLRNFMQALQRMRSIEGQQEVDRVVENALFMVAAGTNDMLYNFYGLPLRRTYSLSGYQDLLLQNLENVIRILHSTGARRVAVVGLPPIGCMPVSVTLGSLMPSFHMLQRVCVDQQNSDSQVYNAKLKALTSRLQATLPGSRVVYVDVYTPIMDMVISPAAFGLEKTIEGCCGLGSVEMGPLCNALAPKCPDPSKYLFWDAAHPTQSTYLFLANKFRQEFLPSLLV
;
A
#
# COMPACT_ATOMS: atom_id res chain seq x y z
N MET A 1 30.86 -77.43 -8.61
CA MET A 1 30.60 -76.52 -9.74
C MET A 1 29.31 -75.79 -9.41
N ASP A 2 29.40 -74.55 -8.93
CA ASP A 2 28.32 -73.57 -9.02
C ASP A 2 28.87 -72.20 -8.65
N THR A 3 29.04 -71.35 -9.66
CA THR A 3 29.51 -69.98 -9.55
C THR A 3 28.31 -69.04 -9.60
N SER A 4 27.91 -68.50 -8.46
CA SER A 4 26.91 -67.43 -8.36
C SER A 4 27.42 -66.17 -9.10
N LYS A 5 26.74 -65.81 -10.19
CA LYS A 5 26.89 -64.53 -10.88
C LYS A 5 25.93 -63.51 -10.28
N CYS A 6 26.47 -62.51 -9.59
CA CYS A 6 25.74 -61.33 -9.14
C CYS A 6 25.59 -60.38 -10.34
N LEU A 7 24.39 -60.25 -10.90
CA LEU A 7 24.07 -59.24 -11.91
C LEU A 7 23.77 -57.90 -11.20
N LEU A 8 24.66 -56.92 -11.33
CA LEU A 8 24.38 -55.53 -10.99
C LEU A 8 23.69 -54.85 -12.18
N LEU A 9 22.40 -54.55 -12.03
CA LEU A 9 21.62 -53.71 -12.94
C LEU A 9 21.93 -52.23 -12.66
N PHE A 10 22.64 -51.58 -13.58
CA PHE A 10 22.76 -50.12 -13.62
C PHE A 10 21.47 -49.52 -14.19
N PHE A 11 20.64 -48.92 -13.33
CA PHE A 11 19.54 -48.05 -13.77
C PHE A 11 20.10 -46.67 -14.10
N LEU A 12 20.23 -46.37 -15.40
CA LEU A 12 20.55 -45.03 -15.89
C LEU A 12 19.26 -44.19 -15.88
N THR A 13 19.02 -43.43 -14.81
CA THR A 13 17.92 -42.46 -14.78
C THR A 13 18.31 -41.23 -15.60
N THR A 14 17.80 -41.13 -16.82
CA THR A 14 17.82 -39.90 -17.62
C THR A 14 16.96 -38.85 -16.95
N LEU A 15 17.60 -37.87 -16.30
CA LEU A 15 16.95 -36.69 -15.74
C LEU A 15 16.46 -35.83 -16.92
N LEU A 16 15.15 -35.89 -17.20
CA LEU A 16 14.49 -34.95 -18.10
C LEU A 16 14.53 -33.56 -17.45
N LEU A 17 15.52 -32.76 -17.84
CA LEU A 17 15.56 -31.31 -17.57
C LEU A 17 14.38 -30.67 -18.31
N LEU A 18 13.25 -30.50 -17.61
CA LEU A 18 12.20 -29.58 -18.04
C LEU A 18 12.84 -28.19 -18.15
N PRO A 19 12.69 -27.47 -19.28
CA PRO A 19 13.13 -26.09 -19.36
C PRO A 19 12.36 -25.31 -18.30
N THR A 20 13.06 -24.82 -17.28
CA THR A 20 12.52 -23.77 -16.42
C THR A 20 12.29 -22.59 -17.34
N SER A 21 11.03 -22.28 -17.64
CA SER A 21 10.63 -21.02 -18.23
C SER A 21 11.08 -19.91 -17.28
N THR A 22 12.31 -19.42 -17.45
CA THR A 22 12.72 -18.14 -16.93
C THR A 22 11.92 -17.12 -17.72
N THR A 23 10.69 -16.85 -17.30
CA THR A 23 10.01 -15.63 -17.71
C THR A 23 10.96 -14.51 -17.35
N ALA A 24 11.52 -13.84 -18.37
CA ALA A 24 12.36 -12.67 -18.17
C ALA A 24 11.66 -11.79 -17.14
N SER A 25 12.35 -11.45 -16.06
CA SER A 25 11.77 -10.57 -15.04
C SER A 25 11.26 -9.33 -15.77
N PRO A 26 10.02 -8.89 -15.50
CA PRO A 26 9.45 -7.75 -16.19
C PRO A 26 10.40 -6.56 -16.06
N ASN A 27 10.56 -5.79 -17.15
CA ASN A 27 11.51 -4.68 -17.23
C ASN A 27 11.06 -3.49 -16.35
N ILE A 28 10.99 -3.70 -15.03
CA ILE A 28 10.67 -2.70 -14.01
C ILE A 28 11.98 -2.32 -13.34
N THR A 29 12.37 -1.06 -13.52
CA THR A 29 13.62 -0.49 -13.02
C THR A 29 13.52 -0.04 -11.57
N ALA A 30 12.36 0.49 -11.18
CA ALA A 30 12.13 1.10 -9.87
C ALA A 30 10.66 1.02 -9.47
N ILE A 31 10.39 1.13 -8.17
CA ILE A 31 9.05 1.45 -7.64
C ILE A 31 9.10 2.83 -6.96
N PHE A 32 8.24 3.75 -7.40
CA PHE A 32 8.04 5.04 -6.74
C PHE A 32 6.64 5.10 -6.14
N ALA A 33 6.53 5.32 -4.83
CA ALA A 33 5.25 5.29 -4.13
C ALA A 33 4.83 6.67 -3.62
N PHE A 34 3.55 7.01 -3.72
CA PHE A 34 2.96 8.29 -3.33
C PHE A 34 1.63 8.06 -2.63
N GLY A 35 1.32 8.87 -1.62
CA GLY A 35 0.06 8.79 -0.90
C GLY A 35 0.25 8.71 0.60
N ASP A 36 -0.46 7.78 1.24
CA ASP A 36 -0.64 7.74 2.69
C ASP A 36 0.16 6.64 3.43
N SER A 37 -0.28 6.30 4.64
CA SER A 37 0.41 5.42 5.58
C SER A 37 0.61 3.99 5.06
N ILE A 38 -0.24 3.51 4.15
CA ILE A 38 -0.08 2.14 3.61
C ILE A 38 1.10 2.02 2.65
N LEU A 39 1.66 3.16 2.24
CA LEU A 39 2.84 3.25 1.37
C LEU A 39 4.01 3.96 2.05
N ASP A 40 3.89 4.42 3.31
CA ASP A 40 4.92 5.17 4.03
C ASP A 40 5.85 4.26 4.84
N PRO A 41 7.13 4.09 4.43
CA PRO A 41 8.07 3.28 5.17
C PRO A 41 8.80 4.02 6.30
N GLY A 42 8.53 5.32 6.51
CA GLY A 42 9.13 6.13 7.57
C GLY A 42 9.44 7.60 7.21
N ASN A 43 8.82 8.18 6.18
CA ASN A 43 8.97 9.62 5.87
C ASN A 43 8.48 10.49 7.05
N ASN A 44 7.39 10.08 7.69
CA ASN A 44 6.83 10.80 8.84
C ASN A 44 7.76 10.88 10.06
N ASN A 45 8.80 10.04 10.14
CA ASN A 45 9.80 10.09 11.20
C ASN A 45 10.60 11.41 11.19
N ARG A 46 10.57 12.13 10.07
CA ARG A 46 11.25 13.42 9.86
C ARG A 46 10.32 14.62 9.95
N LEU A 47 9.06 14.40 10.29
CA LEU A 47 8.04 15.44 10.41
C LEU A 47 7.68 15.64 11.88
N SER A 48 7.27 16.87 12.22
CA SER A 48 6.76 17.19 13.55
C SER A 48 5.28 16.81 13.68
N THR A 49 4.98 15.52 13.63
CA THR A 49 3.61 14.98 13.63
C THR A 49 3.46 13.83 14.62
N ILE A 50 2.22 13.60 15.07
CA ILE A 50 1.85 12.42 15.85
C ILE A 50 1.58 11.19 14.97
N PHE A 51 1.43 11.38 13.65
CA PHE A 51 1.21 10.30 12.68
C PHE A 51 2.53 9.56 12.44
N ARG A 52 2.99 8.83 13.45
CA ARG A 52 4.26 8.08 13.45
C ARG A 52 4.04 6.66 13.96
N SER A 53 4.91 5.77 13.51
CA SER A 53 4.95 4.35 13.88
C SER A 53 6.39 3.85 14.03
N ASP A 54 7.34 4.76 14.29
CA ASP A 54 8.75 4.46 14.55
C ASP A 54 9.03 4.13 16.02
N HIS A 55 8.06 3.47 16.67
CA HIS A 55 8.14 3.00 18.04
C HIS A 55 7.47 1.63 18.19
N PRO A 56 7.82 0.84 19.22
CA PRO A 56 7.10 -0.40 19.52
C PRO A 56 5.61 -0.14 19.81
N PRO A 57 4.71 -1.10 19.50
CA PRO A 57 5.01 -2.45 19.03
C PRO A 57 5.12 -2.58 17.51
N TYR A 58 5.06 -1.49 16.74
CA TYR A 58 5.26 -1.53 15.29
C TYR A 58 6.59 -2.19 14.91
N GLY A 59 6.61 -2.88 13.78
CA GLY A 59 7.81 -3.55 13.29
C GLY A 59 8.26 -4.78 14.10
N ILE A 60 7.39 -5.37 14.93
CA ILE A 60 7.71 -6.61 15.68
C ILE A 60 8.12 -7.79 14.79
N ASP A 61 7.57 -7.86 13.59
CA ASP A 61 7.83 -8.86 12.54
C ASP A 61 8.66 -8.29 11.38
N PHE A 62 9.10 -7.02 11.49
CA PHE A 62 10.04 -6.42 10.55
C PHE A 62 11.45 -7.00 10.75
N PRO A 63 12.32 -7.02 9.71
CA PRO A 63 13.71 -7.44 9.87
C PRO A 63 14.42 -6.74 11.04
N GLY A 64 15.04 -7.53 11.92
CA GLY A 64 15.68 -7.03 13.14
C GLY A 64 14.72 -6.60 14.26
N ARG A 65 13.40 -6.72 14.06
CA ARG A 65 12.35 -6.27 14.98
C ARG A 65 12.41 -4.77 15.29
N ILE A 66 12.79 -3.98 14.29
CA ILE A 66 13.01 -2.54 14.42
C ILE A 66 11.78 -1.80 13.88
N PRO A 67 11.16 -0.91 14.68
CA PRO A 67 10.10 -0.04 14.19
C PRO A 67 10.69 0.97 13.19
N SER A 68 10.42 0.79 11.90
CA SER A 68 10.97 1.67 10.87
C SER A 68 10.13 2.92 10.61
N GLY A 69 8.91 3.01 11.15
CA GLY A 69 7.89 3.97 10.71
C GLY A 69 6.90 3.41 9.68
N ARG A 70 6.90 2.08 9.47
CA ARG A 70 5.84 1.37 8.74
C ARG A 70 4.65 1.17 9.67
N PHE A 71 3.46 1.52 9.20
CA PHE A 71 2.22 1.34 9.94
C PHE A 71 1.72 -0.12 9.87
N SER A 72 2.52 -1.04 10.40
CA SER A 72 2.23 -2.47 10.43
C SER A 72 3.08 -3.17 11.50
N ASP A 73 2.80 -4.45 11.78
CA ASP A 73 3.71 -5.34 12.50
C ASP A 73 5.02 -5.56 11.73
N GLY A 74 5.04 -5.35 10.41
CA GLY A 74 6.24 -5.56 9.60
C GLY A 74 6.27 -4.77 8.29
N LYS A 75 6.54 -5.48 7.20
CA LYS A 75 6.63 -4.96 5.83
C LYS A 75 5.28 -4.50 5.28
N LEU A 76 5.32 -3.47 4.43
CA LEU A 76 4.18 -3.02 3.63
C LEU A 76 4.10 -3.81 2.32
N ALA A 77 2.99 -3.66 1.58
CA ALA A 77 2.85 -4.30 0.27
C ALA A 77 3.98 -3.89 -0.71
N THR A 78 4.42 -2.63 -0.66
CA THR A 78 5.51 -2.12 -1.51
C THR A 78 6.84 -2.82 -1.28
N ASP A 79 7.15 -3.21 -0.03
CA ASP A 79 8.36 -3.97 0.29
C ASP A 79 8.34 -5.37 -0.32
N PHE A 80 7.18 -6.04 -0.23
CA PHE A 80 7.00 -7.33 -0.88
C PHE A 80 7.12 -7.20 -2.40
N LEU A 81 6.55 -6.15 -2.99
CA LEU A 81 6.62 -5.94 -4.44
C LEU A 81 8.05 -5.70 -4.92
N VAL A 82 8.83 -4.80 -4.30
CA VAL A 82 10.23 -4.58 -4.72
C VAL A 82 11.08 -5.84 -4.56
N SER A 83 10.84 -6.63 -3.51
CA SER A 83 11.55 -7.87 -3.25
C SER A 83 11.18 -8.98 -4.25
N GLN A 84 9.88 -9.16 -4.52
CA GLN A 84 9.38 -10.15 -5.48
C GLN A 84 9.78 -9.85 -6.92
N LEU A 85 10.00 -8.57 -7.25
CA LEU A 85 10.51 -8.12 -8.55
C LEU A 85 12.04 -8.17 -8.66
N GLY A 86 12.75 -8.52 -7.58
CA GLY A 86 14.21 -8.56 -7.57
C GLY A 86 14.88 -7.18 -7.67
N ILE A 87 14.16 -6.11 -7.33
CA ILE A 87 14.66 -4.72 -7.41
C ILE A 87 15.52 -4.39 -6.20
N LYS A 88 14.99 -4.67 -5.00
CA LYS A 88 15.64 -4.47 -3.69
C LYS A 88 14.84 -5.19 -2.59
N GLU A 89 15.42 -5.35 -1.41
CA GLU A 89 14.74 -6.06 -0.31
C GLU A 89 13.59 -5.27 0.33
N LEU A 90 13.72 -3.95 0.43
CA LEU A 90 12.80 -3.04 1.11
C LEU A 90 12.72 -1.72 0.35
N LEU A 91 11.54 -1.10 0.28
CA LEU A 91 11.38 0.23 -0.30
C LEU A 91 11.72 1.29 0.75
N PRO A 92 12.74 2.14 0.55
CA PRO A 92 13.13 3.12 1.55
C PRO A 92 12.25 4.38 1.52
N ALA A 93 12.24 5.12 2.63
CA ALA A 93 11.62 6.44 2.73
C ALA A 93 12.51 7.47 2.03
N TYR A 94 11.93 8.37 1.23
CA TYR A 94 12.69 9.45 0.60
C TYR A 94 13.41 10.36 1.60
N LEU A 95 12.77 10.64 2.74
CA LEU A 95 13.31 11.51 3.78
C LEU A 95 14.29 10.79 4.73
N ASP A 96 14.60 9.51 4.52
CA ASP A 96 15.64 8.85 5.31
C ASP A 96 17.02 9.45 4.99
N PRO A 97 17.77 10.00 5.98
CA PRO A 97 19.12 10.49 5.78
C PRO A 97 20.11 9.43 5.30
N ALA A 98 19.80 8.14 5.50
CA ALA A 98 20.61 7.05 4.98
C ALA A 98 20.39 6.79 3.48
N LEU A 99 19.35 7.38 2.85
CA LEU A 99 19.03 7.16 1.45
C LEU A 99 20.05 7.83 0.52
N THR A 100 20.79 7.00 -0.22
CA THR A 100 21.78 7.47 -1.19
C THR A 100 21.14 7.80 -2.53
N ASP A 101 21.85 8.57 -3.36
CA ASP A 101 21.39 8.88 -4.72
C ASP A 101 21.28 7.64 -5.61
N ARG A 102 22.11 6.62 -5.35
CA ARG A 102 22.04 5.33 -6.06
C ARG A 102 20.81 4.52 -5.68
N ASP A 103 20.37 4.59 -4.42
CA ASP A 103 19.15 3.91 -3.99
C ASP A 103 17.91 4.43 -4.73
N LEU A 104 17.90 5.71 -5.11
CA LEU A 104 16.81 6.32 -5.87
C LEU A 104 16.63 5.70 -7.26
N LEU A 105 17.70 5.21 -7.90
CA LEU A 105 17.64 4.59 -9.23
C LEU A 105 16.78 3.32 -9.26
N THR A 106 16.57 2.71 -8.09
CA THR A 106 15.74 1.52 -7.91
C THR A 106 14.46 1.82 -7.12
N GLY A 107 14.18 3.09 -6.85
CA GLY A 107 12.92 3.54 -6.27
C GLY A 107 12.95 3.89 -4.79
N ALA A 108 12.00 4.73 -4.38
CA ALA A 108 11.76 5.14 -3.00
C ALA A 108 10.28 5.49 -2.81
N SER A 109 9.81 5.49 -1.57
CA SER A 109 8.50 6.02 -1.23
C SER A 109 8.57 7.49 -0.85
N PHE A 110 7.69 8.28 -1.44
CA PHE A 110 7.40 9.68 -1.11
C PHE A 110 6.13 9.81 -0.27
N ALA A 111 5.42 8.70 -0.01
CA ALA A 111 4.19 8.69 0.76
C ALA A 111 4.41 9.18 2.21
N SER A 112 3.35 9.71 2.81
CA SER A 112 3.39 10.30 4.15
C SER A 112 2.11 9.92 4.88
N ALA A 113 2.24 9.27 6.04
CA ALA A 113 1.07 8.86 6.81
C ALA A 113 0.16 10.04 7.17
N GLY A 114 -1.15 9.85 7.06
CA GLY A 114 -2.15 10.92 7.27
C GLY A 114 -2.43 11.78 6.04
N THR A 115 -1.67 11.64 4.94
CA THR A 115 -1.96 12.37 3.69
C THR A 115 -3.32 11.97 3.11
N GLY A 116 -4.02 12.96 2.57
CA GLY A 116 -5.20 12.78 1.74
C GLY A 116 -5.03 13.35 0.34
N LEU A 117 -6.05 13.18 -0.50
CA LEU A 117 -6.20 13.84 -1.79
C LEU A 117 -6.64 15.31 -1.65
N ASP A 118 -7.24 15.68 -0.52
CA ASP A 118 -7.52 17.05 -0.11
C ASP A 118 -6.35 17.57 0.74
N ASP A 119 -5.74 18.70 0.35
CA ASP A 119 -4.62 19.31 1.09
C ASP A 119 -5.02 19.66 2.53
N LEU A 120 -6.31 19.87 2.80
CA LEU A 120 -6.83 20.06 4.16
C LEU A 120 -6.48 18.86 5.06
N THR A 121 -6.65 17.63 4.56
CA THR A 121 -6.37 16.40 5.32
C THR A 121 -4.93 16.37 5.82
N ALA A 122 -3.98 16.64 4.92
CA ALA A 122 -2.56 16.65 5.26
C ALA A 122 -2.19 17.84 6.17
N SER A 123 -2.84 18.99 5.99
CA SER A 123 -2.62 20.18 6.81
C SER A 123 -3.02 19.94 8.27
N GLU A 124 -4.20 19.35 8.52
CA GLU A 124 -4.67 19.04 9.87
C GLU A 124 -3.80 17.99 10.57
N ALA A 125 -3.22 17.06 9.81
CA ALA A 125 -2.29 16.06 10.33
C ALA A 125 -0.84 16.57 10.49
N ASN A 126 -0.53 17.77 10.00
CA ASN A 126 0.83 18.33 9.88
C ASN A 126 1.80 17.39 9.15
N VAL A 127 1.39 16.88 7.98
CA VAL A 127 2.14 15.92 7.16
C VAL A 127 2.29 16.40 5.72
N LEU A 128 2.98 15.64 4.86
CA LEU A 128 3.21 16.07 3.49
C LEU A 128 1.91 16.04 2.67
N THR A 129 1.58 17.13 1.99
CA THR A 129 0.58 17.10 0.92
C THR A 129 1.08 16.29 -0.27
N LEU A 130 0.20 15.76 -1.13
CA LEU A 130 0.64 15.08 -2.37
C LEU A 130 1.49 16.00 -3.25
N ASN A 131 1.20 17.30 -3.27
CA ASN A 131 2.05 18.29 -3.94
C ASN A 131 3.46 18.36 -3.35
N ALA A 132 3.62 18.23 -2.03
CA ALA A 132 4.95 18.14 -1.40
C ALA A 132 5.67 16.83 -1.78
N GLN A 133 4.95 15.71 -1.85
CA GLN A 133 5.50 14.43 -2.30
C GLN A 133 5.98 14.48 -3.75
N LEU A 134 5.23 15.15 -4.64
CA LEU A 134 5.65 15.41 -6.02
C LEU A 134 6.89 16.30 -6.11
N ARG A 135 7.00 17.33 -5.25
CA ARG A 135 8.23 18.15 -5.17
C ARG A 135 9.44 17.33 -4.73
N ASN A 136 9.26 16.45 -3.75
CA ASN A 136 10.30 15.52 -3.31
C ASN A 136 10.74 14.58 -4.45
N PHE A 137 9.78 14.10 -5.25
CA PHE A 137 10.12 13.30 -6.44
C PHE A 137 10.89 14.11 -7.49
N MET A 138 10.50 15.36 -7.76
CA MET A 138 11.27 16.24 -8.66
C MET A 138 12.71 16.48 -8.15
N GLN A 139 12.91 16.61 -6.84
CA GLN A 139 14.25 16.68 -6.24
C GLN A 139 15.00 15.36 -6.38
N ALA A 140 14.33 14.22 -6.21
CA ALA A 140 14.92 12.89 -6.45
C ALA A 140 15.40 12.74 -7.90
N LEU A 141 14.63 13.21 -8.88
CA LEU A 141 15.03 13.20 -10.28
C LEU A 141 16.32 14.02 -10.50
N GLN A 142 16.44 15.19 -9.88
CA GLN A 142 17.67 16.00 -9.94
C GLN A 142 18.87 15.27 -9.33
N ARG A 143 18.69 14.65 -8.15
CA ARG A 143 19.73 13.85 -7.48
C ARG A 143 20.20 12.70 -8.37
N MET A 144 19.27 11.91 -8.93
CA MET A 144 19.62 10.82 -9.85
C MET A 144 20.35 11.32 -11.10
N ARG A 145 19.90 12.45 -11.69
CA ARG A 145 20.52 13.02 -12.90
C ARG A 145 21.94 13.50 -12.65
N SER A 146 22.25 13.90 -11.42
CA SER A 146 23.60 14.34 -11.05
C SER A 146 24.63 13.20 -11.06
N ILE A 147 24.18 11.94 -10.89
CA ILE A 147 25.06 10.77 -10.83
C ILE A 147 25.07 9.92 -12.11
N GLU A 148 23.92 9.77 -12.81
CA GLU A 148 23.81 8.90 -14.00
C GLU A 148 23.48 9.67 -15.31
N GLY A 149 23.20 10.97 -15.21
CA GLY A 149 22.80 11.80 -16.36
C GLY A 149 21.33 11.66 -16.77
N GLN A 150 20.88 12.55 -17.65
CA GLN A 150 19.48 12.67 -18.05
C GLN A 150 18.93 11.40 -18.72
N GLN A 151 19.68 10.85 -19.69
CA GLN A 151 19.21 9.74 -20.51
C GLN A 151 18.92 8.48 -19.69
N GLU A 152 19.80 8.14 -18.74
CA GLU A 152 19.60 6.97 -17.89
C GLU A 152 18.46 7.16 -16.90
N VAL A 153 18.32 8.36 -16.32
CA VAL A 153 17.18 8.66 -15.43
C VAL A 153 15.86 8.61 -16.16
N ASP A 154 15.78 9.11 -17.39
CA ASP A 154 14.57 9.00 -18.20
C ASP A 154 14.22 7.53 -18.49
N ARG A 155 15.23 6.69 -18.80
CA ARG A 155 15.05 5.23 -18.96
C ARG A 155 14.54 4.58 -17.67
N VAL A 156 15.10 4.93 -16.52
CA VAL A 156 14.66 4.44 -15.20
C VAL A 156 13.21 4.83 -14.96
N VAL A 157 12.86 6.10 -15.13
CA VAL A 157 11.53 6.63 -14.83
C VAL A 157 10.47 6.07 -15.78
N GLU A 158 10.78 5.97 -17.07
CA GLU A 158 9.86 5.42 -18.07
C GLU A 158 9.51 3.95 -17.80
N ASN A 159 10.45 3.18 -17.25
CA ASN A 159 10.26 1.77 -16.93
C ASN A 159 9.88 1.52 -15.46
N ALA A 160 9.77 2.56 -14.63
CA ALA A 160 9.39 2.43 -13.23
C ALA A 160 7.88 2.17 -13.08
N LEU A 161 7.52 1.51 -11.97
CA LEU A 161 6.16 1.38 -11.50
C LEU A 161 5.85 2.47 -10.46
N PHE A 162 4.82 3.26 -10.72
CA PHE A 162 4.33 4.30 -9.83
C PHE A 162 3.13 3.78 -9.07
N MET A 163 3.20 3.76 -7.75
CA MET A 163 2.08 3.36 -6.89
C MET A 163 1.49 4.59 -6.20
N VAL A 164 0.18 4.81 -6.35
CA VAL A 164 -0.53 5.93 -5.75
C VAL A 164 -1.68 5.40 -4.89
N ALA A 165 -1.70 5.72 -3.60
CA ALA A 165 -2.78 5.33 -2.68
C ALA A 165 -3.09 6.45 -1.69
N ALA A 166 -4.25 7.09 -1.86
CA ALA A 166 -4.77 8.13 -0.97
C ALA A 166 -6.30 8.20 -1.11
N GLY A 167 -6.98 8.85 -0.17
CA GLY A 167 -8.44 8.99 -0.16
C GLY A 167 -9.09 8.47 1.13
N THR A 168 -8.48 7.48 1.76
CA THR A 168 -9.00 6.87 3.00
C THR A 168 -9.08 7.91 4.12
N ASN A 169 -8.00 8.67 4.32
CA ASN A 169 -7.94 9.73 5.33
C ASN A 169 -8.96 10.84 5.04
N ASP A 170 -9.18 11.21 3.78
CA ASP A 170 -10.17 12.23 3.40
C ASP A 170 -11.60 11.79 3.80
N MET A 171 -11.96 10.54 3.51
CA MET A 171 -13.26 9.99 3.86
C MET A 171 -13.42 9.84 5.38
N LEU A 172 -12.43 9.25 6.07
CA LEU A 172 -12.50 9.00 7.51
C LEU A 172 -12.43 10.30 8.32
N TYR A 173 -11.50 11.21 8.02
CA TYR A 173 -11.27 12.40 8.83
C TYR A 173 -12.18 13.56 8.41
N ASN A 174 -12.28 13.89 7.13
CA ASN A 174 -12.96 15.14 6.72
C ASN A 174 -14.45 14.99 6.48
N PHE A 175 -14.92 13.75 6.25
CA PHE A 175 -16.33 13.48 5.97
C PHE A 175 -17.05 12.81 7.15
N TYR A 176 -16.56 11.66 7.63
CA TYR A 176 -17.23 10.94 8.73
C TYR A 176 -16.82 11.40 10.12
N GLY A 177 -15.51 11.55 10.37
CA GLY A 177 -14.97 11.85 11.70
C GLY A 177 -15.18 13.30 12.13
N LEU A 178 -14.66 14.24 11.34
CA LEU A 178 -14.80 15.67 11.56
C LEU A 178 -15.68 16.27 10.46
N PRO A 179 -16.57 17.22 10.78
CA PRO A 179 -17.46 17.85 9.82
C PRO A 179 -16.78 18.88 8.89
N LEU A 180 -15.47 18.76 8.64
CA LEU A 180 -14.66 19.79 7.97
C LEU A 180 -15.12 20.07 6.53
N ARG A 181 -15.73 19.07 5.87
CA ARG A 181 -16.23 19.17 4.50
C ARG A 181 -17.74 18.94 4.36
N ARG A 182 -18.53 19.17 5.41
CA ARG A 182 -20.01 19.06 5.37
C ARG A 182 -20.71 20.01 4.40
N THR A 183 -19.99 20.99 3.84
CA THR A 183 -20.51 21.83 2.74
C THR A 183 -20.64 21.09 1.41
N TYR A 184 -20.00 19.93 1.27
CA TYR A 184 -20.13 19.06 0.10
C TYR A 184 -21.17 17.97 0.35
N SER A 185 -21.89 17.57 -0.70
CA SER A 185 -22.47 16.24 -0.74
C SER A 185 -21.35 15.20 -0.80
N LEU A 186 -21.60 13.98 -0.33
CA LEU A 186 -20.59 12.92 -0.38
C LEU A 186 -20.07 12.68 -1.81
N SER A 187 -20.99 12.55 -2.76
CA SER A 187 -20.63 12.40 -4.17
C SER A 187 -19.77 13.58 -4.67
N GLY A 188 -20.14 14.82 -4.33
CA GLY A 188 -19.38 16.00 -4.73
C GLY A 188 -17.99 16.07 -4.08
N TYR A 189 -17.85 15.58 -2.84
CA TYR A 189 -16.54 15.47 -2.19
C TYR A 189 -15.67 14.43 -2.88
N GLN A 190 -16.22 13.25 -3.19
CA GLN A 190 -15.50 12.24 -3.97
C GLN A 190 -15.05 12.77 -5.34
N ASP A 191 -15.86 13.59 -6.01
CA ASP A 191 -15.51 14.21 -7.30
C ASP A 191 -14.32 15.17 -7.14
N LEU A 192 -14.28 15.96 -6.06
CA LEU A 192 -13.13 16.82 -5.72
C LEU A 192 -11.86 16.00 -5.51
N LEU A 193 -11.93 14.92 -4.71
CA LEU A 193 -10.78 14.05 -4.45
C LEU A 193 -10.22 13.45 -5.74
N LEU A 194 -11.10 13.00 -6.65
CA LEU A 194 -10.70 12.42 -7.93
C LEU A 194 -10.15 13.46 -8.92
N GLN A 195 -10.61 14.72 -8.87
CA GLN A 195 -9.98 15.81 -9.62
C GLN A 195 -8.55 16.08 -9.14
N ASN A 196 -8.33 16.08 -7.83
CA ASN A 196 -6.98 16.25 -7.27
C ASN A 196 -6.06 15.08 -7.65
N LEU A 197 -6.57 13.84 -7.59
CA LEU A 197 -5.85 12.66 -8.05
C LEU A 197 -5.49 12.73 -9.54
N GLU A 198 -6.42 13.18 -10.39
CA GLU A 198 -6.16 13.36 -11.81
C GLU A 198 -4.98 14.32 -12.04
N ASN A 199 -4.94 15.44 -11.32
CA ASN A 199 -3.84 16.40 -11.40
C ASN A 199 -2.50 15.77 -11.01
N VAL A 200 -2.46 14.98 -9.94
CA VAL A 200 -1.26 14.25 -9.50
C VAL A 200 -0.77 13.30 -10.60
N ILE A 201 -1.66 12.49 -11.18
CA ILE A 201 -1.29 11.53 -12.23
C ILE A 201 -0.79 12.25 -13.49
N ARG A 202 -1.38 13.39 -13.85
CA ARG A 202 -0.91 14.21 -14.99
C ARG A 202 0.48 14.79 -14.76
N ILE A 203 0.81 15.20 -13.52
CA ILE A 203 2.15 15.67 -13.16
C ILE A 203 3.17 14.51 -13.17
N LEU A 204 2.80 13.33 -12.67
CA LEU A 204 3.65 12.15 -12.79
C LEU A 204 3.91 11.79 -14.26
N HIS A 205 2.89 11.82 -15.10
CA HIS A 205 3.04 11.55 -16.54
C HIS A 205 3.96 12.57 -17.23
N SER A 206 3.81 13.86 -16.92
CA SER A 206 4.66 14.92 -17.49
C SER A 206 6.12 14.85 -17.02
N THR A 207 6.39 14.18 -15.90
CA THR A 207 7.74 13.91 -15.38
C THR A 207 8.33 12.58 -15.85
N GLY A 208 7.61 11.84 -16.71
CA GLY A 208 8.12 10.63 -17.37
C GLY A 208 7.42 9.34 -16.96
N ALA A 209 6.53 9.35 -15.97
CA ALA A 209 5.84 8.14 -15.53
C ALA A 209 5.02 7.53 -16.68
N ARG A 210 5.19 6.22 -16.89
CA ARG A 210 4.41 5.45 -17.86
C ARG A 210 3.61 4.31 -17.27
N ARG A 211 3.93 3.81 -16.07
CA ARG A 211 3.18 2.71 -15.45
C ARG A 211 2.67 3.14 -14.09
N VAL A 212 1.40 3.50 -14.00
CA VAL A 212 0.76 4.05 -12.80
C VAL A 212 -0.31 3.10 -12.29
N ALA A 213 -0.09 2.55 -11.11
CA ALA A 213 -1.06 1.78 -10.34
C ALA A 213 -1.72 2.70 -9.31
N VAL A 214 -3.05 2.81 -9.36
CA VAL A 214 -3.83 3.67 -8.47
C VAL A 214 -4.72 2.80 -7.61
N VAL A 215 -4.44 2.79 -6.31
CA VAL A 215 -5.11 1.94 -5.32
C VAL A 215 -6.47 2.53 -4.94
N GLY A 216 -7.52 1.73 -5.03
CA GLY A 216 -8.86 2.11 -4.58
C GLY A 216 -9.00 2.19 -3.06
N LEU A 217 -10.15 2.67 -2.61
CA LEU A 217 -10.51 2.62 -1.19
C LEU A 217 -10.78 1.18 -0.77
N PRO A 218 -10.30 0.76 0.42
CA PRO A 218 -10.73 -0.50 1.04
C PRO A 218 -12.19 -0.39 1.54
N PRO A 219 -12.79 -1.47 2.08
CA PRO A 219 -14.03 -1.39 2.83
C PRO A 219 -13.81 -0.62 4.14
N ILE A 220 -13.83 0.72 4.08
CA ILE A 220 -13.49 1.59 5.22
C ILE A 220 -14.45 1.42 6.39
N GLY A 221 -15.69 0.97 6.14
CA GLY A 221 -16.66 0.65 7.18
C GLY A 221 -16.31 -0.59 8.00
N CYS A 222 -15.41 -1.44 7.51
CA CYS A 222 -14.90 -2.60 8.24
C CYS A 222 -13.57 -2.34 8.98
N MET A 223 -12.99 -1.14 8.86
CA MET A 223 -11.83 -0.78 9.65
C MET A 223 -12.19 -0.77 11.15
N PRO A 224 -11.31 -1.25 12.05
CA PRO A 224 -11.66 -1.36 13.47
C PRO A 224 -12.10 -0.04 14.10
N VAL A 225 -11.51 1.10 13.70
CA VAL A 225 -11.96 2.43 14.14
C VAL A 225 -13.38 2.75 13.70
N SER A 226 -13.74 2.46 12.45
CA SER A 226 -15.08 2.70 11.90
C SER A 226 -16.12 1.80 12.57
N VAL A 227 -15.78 0.54 12.80
CA VAL A 227 -16.61 -0.43 13.54
C VAL A 227 -16.84 0.05 14.97
N THR A 228 -15.78 0.52 15.65
CA THR A 228 -15.89 1.03 17.01
C THR A 228 -16.77 2.27 17.06
N LEU A 229 -16.51 3.28 16.22
CA LEU A 229 -17.33 4.50 16.20
C LEU A 229 -18.78 4.22 15.80
N GLY A 230 -19.00 3.34 14.81
CA GLY A 230 -20.33 2.90 14.40
C GLY A 230 -21.12 2.25 15.54
N SER A 231 -20.46 1.44 16.36
CA SER A 231 -21.09 0.79 17.53
C SER A 231 -21.52 1.78 18.63
N LEU A 232 -20.95 2.99 18.65
CA LEU A 232 -21.28 4.05 19.60
C LEU A 232 -22.38 4.99 19.07
N MET A 233 -22.64 4.99 17.77
CA MET A 233 -23.62 5.87 17.15
C MET A 233 -25.05 5.30 17.25
N PRO A 234 -26.08 6.15 17.41
CA PRO A 234 -27.47 5.71 17.40
C PRO A 234 -27.86 4.98 16.11
N SER A 235 -28.02 3.67 16.19
CA SER A 235 -28.39 2.79 15.07
C SER A 235 -28.97 1.47 15.58
N PHE A 236 -29.48 0.63 14.66
CA PHE A 236 -29.90 -0.74 14.98
C PHE A 236 -28.75 -1.63 15.49
N HIS A 237 -27.50 -1.25 15.18
CA HIS A 237 -26.28 -1.96 15.57
C HIS A 237 -25.55 -1.30 16.74
N MET A 238 -26.23 -0.46 17.52
CA MET A 238 -25.63 0.13 18.72
C MET A 238 -25.13 -0.98 19.66
N LEU A 239 -23.92 -0.81 20.20
CA LEU A 239 -23.19 -1.78 21.03
C LEU A 239 -22.82 -3.10 20.32
N GLN A 240 -23.01 -3.19 18.99
CA GLN A 240 -22.57 -4.34 18.19
C GLN A 240 -21.34 -3.96 17.37
N ARG A 241 -20.34 -4.85 17.33
CA ARG A 241 -19.18 -4.70 16.44
C ARG A 241 -19.49 -5.32 15.08
N VAL A 242 -20.00 -4.49 14.17
CA VAL A 242 -20.26 -4.85 12.77
C VAL A 242 -19.70 -3.79 11.84
N CYS A 243 -19.44 -4.15 10.59
CA CYS A 243 -19.05 -3.16 9.60
C CYS A 243 -20.16 -2.11 9.40
N VAL A 244 -19.76 -0.88 9.07
CA VAL A 244 -20.69 0.19 8.72
C VAL A 244 -21.01 0.11 7.22
N ASP A 245 -22.11 -0.54 6.87
CA ASP A 245 -22.50 -0.82 5.48
C ASP A 245 -22.55 0.41 4.58
N GLN A 246 -23.04 1.55 5.11
CA GLN A 246 -23.09 2.79 4.35
C GLN A 246 -21.69 3.25 3.91
N GLN A 247 -20.69 3.19 4.80
CA GLN A 247 -19.32 3.60 4.47
C GLN A 247 -18.68 2.65 3.46
N ASN A 248 -18.98 1.35 3.52
CA ASN A 248 -18.53 0.38 2.54
C ASN A 248 -19.15 0.62 1.15
N SER A 249 -20.46 0.90 1.11
CA SER A 249 -21.15 1.30 -0.12
C SER A 249 -20.53 2.57 -0.72
N ASP A 250 -20.22 3.56 0.12
CA ASP A 250 -19.60 4.80 -0.30
C ASP A 250 -18.18 4.60 -0.86
N SER A 251 -17.39 3.67 -0.30
CA SER A 251 -16.12 3.23 -0.89
C SER A 251 -16.30 2.61 -2.27
N GLN A 252 -17.32 1.77 -2.47
CA GLN A 252 -17.60 1.18 -3.78
C GLN A 252 -18.01 2.23 -4.82
N VAL A 253 -18.82 3.23 -4.43
CA VAL A 253 -19.19 4.36 -5.29
C VAL A 253 -17.95 5.17 -5.69
N TYR A 254 -17.07 5.50 -4.73
CA TYR A 254 -15.79 6.16 -5.04
C TYR A 254 -14.95 5.31 -6.00
N ASN A 255 -14.82 4.01 -5.75
CA ASN A 255 -14.02 3.11 -6.58
C ASN A 255 -14.56 2.96 -8.00
N ALA A 256 -15.89 2.98 -8.19
CA ALA A 256 -16.50 3.01 -9.51
C ALA A 256 -16.12 4.27 -10.29
N LYS A 257 -16.14 5.44 -9.63
CA LYS A 257 -15.68 6.70 -10.24
C LYS A 257 -14.17 6.69 -10.52
N LEU A 258 -13.36 6.15 -9.61
CA LEU A 258 -11.92 5.99 -9.80
C LEU A 258 -11.60 5.12 -11.01
N LYS A 259 -12.27 3.97 -11.14
CA LYS A 259 -12.11 3.07 -12.31
C LYS A 259 -12.47 3.77 -13.63
N ALA A 260 -13.49 4.62 -13.63
CA ALA A 260 -13.83 5.44 -14.79
C ALA A 260 -12.75 6.50 -15.08
N LEU A 261 -12.22 7.16 -14.04
CA LEU A 261 -11.12 8.11 -14.17
C LEU A 261 -9.85 7.45 -14.73
N THR A 262 -9.41 6.31 -14.19
CA THR A 262 -8.20 5.63 -14.69
C THR A 262 -8.37 5.18 -16.14
N SER A 263 -9.56 4.72 -16.52
CA SER A 263 -9.88 4.38 -17.92
C SER A 263 -9.80 5.60 -18.84
N ARG A 264 -10.27 6.77 -18.40
CA ARG A 264 -10.12 8.05 -19.13
C ARG A 264 -8.66 8.48 -19.24
N LEU A 265 -7.90 8.38 -18.15
CA LEU A 265 -6.48 8.75 -18.14
C LEU A 265 -5.67 7.85 -19.06
N GLN A 266 -5.92 6.54 -19.02
CA GLN A 266 -5.34 5.56 -19.96
C GLN A 266 -5.57 5.95 -21.43
N ALA A 267 -6.76 6.47 -21.77
CA ALA A 267 -7.09 6.88 -23.13
C ALA A 267 -6.49 8.24 -23.54
N THR A 268 -6.14 9.09 -22.57
CA THR A 268 -5.73 10.49 -22.83
C THR A 268 -4.24 10.75 -22.56
N LEU A 269 -3.55 9.86 -21.85
CA LEU A 269 -2.13 9.97 -21.52
C LEU A 269 -1.33 9.02 -22.43
N PRO A 270 -0.72 9.53 -23.52
CA PRO A 270 -0.07 8.69 -24.52
C PRO A 270 1.11 7.94 -23.92
N GLY A 271 1.30 6.70 -24.39
CA GLY A 271 2.39 5.81 -23.98
C GLY A 271 2.31 5.34 -22.53
N SER A 272 1.22 5.64 -21.81
CA SER A 272 1.07 5.27 -20.40
C SER A 272 0.13 4.08 -20.20
N ARG A 273 0.30 3.42 -19.05
CA ARG A 273 -0.61 2.48 -18.44
C ARG A 273 -1.08 3.05 -17.12
N VAL A 274 -2.39 3.27 -16.98
CA VAL A 274 -3.00 3.77 -15.74
C VAL A 274 -4.05 2.77 -15.29
N VAL A 275 -3.73 2.02 -14.24
CA VAL A 275 -4.51 0.87 -13.79
C VAL A 275 -5.12 1.14 -12.42
N TYR A 276 -6.43 0.96 -12.32
CA TYR A 276 -7.13 0.88 -11.04
C TYR A 276 -6.81 -0.46 -10.37
N VAL A 277 -6.36 -0.41 -9.11
CA VAL A 277 -6.06 -1.58 -8.29
C VAL A 277 -7.18 -1.78 -7.29
N ASP A 278 -7.90 -2.89 -7.43
CA ASP A 278 -8.98 -3.26 -6.51
C ASP A 278 -8.42 -3.91 -5.24
N VAL A 279 -8.43 -3.14 -4.16
CA VAL A 279 -8.18 -3.65 -2.79
C VAL A 279 -9.46 -3.86 -2.00
N TYR A 280 -10.61 -3.38 -2.49
CA TYR A 280 -11.88 -3.49 -1.77
C TYR A 280 -12.30 -4.96 -1.69
N THR A 281 -12.42 -5.61 -2.85
CA THR A 281 -12.90 -6.99 -2.96
C THR A 281 -12.08 -7.97 -2.11
N PRO A 282 -10.74 -8.06 -2.25
CA PRO A 282 -9.96 -9.01 -1.46
C PRO A 282 -10.04 -8.77 0.05
N ILE A 283 -10.08 -7.52 0.50
CA ILE A 283 -10.21 -7.22 1.94
C ILE A 283 -11.62 -7.61 2.42
N MET A 284 -12.65 -7.33 1.62
CA MET A 284 -14.02 -7.75 1.97
C MET A 284 -14.16 -9.27 2.01
N ASP A 285 -13.53 -10.00 1.07
CA ASP A 285 -13.49 -11.46 1.07
C ASP A 285 -12.85 -12.01 2.36
N MET A 286 -11.76 -11.38 2.82
CA MET A 286 -11.15 -11.72 4.12
C MET A 286 -12.10 -11.46 5.29
N VAL A 287 -12.82 -10.33 5.27
CA VAL A 287 -13.78 -10.00 6.33
C VAL A 287 -14.92 -11.03 6.42
N ILE A 288 -15.49 -11.42 5.28
CA ILE A 288 -16.66 -12.32 5.23
C ILE A 288 -16.29 -13.81 5.32
N SER A 289 -15.07 -14.19 4.92
CA SER A 289 -14.59 -15.58 4.88
C SER A 289 -13.20 -15.73 5.51
N PRO A 290 -13.00 -15.32 6.78
CA PRO A 290 -11.67 -15.21 7.40
C PRO A 290 -10.88 -16.52 7.42
N ALA A 291 -11.55 -17.64 7.69
CA ALA A 291 -10.92 -18.95 7.76
C ALA A 291 -10.27 -19.39 6.42
N ALA A 292 -10.80 -18.94 5.27
CA ALA A 292 -10.22 -19.23 3.96
C ALA A 292 -8.85 -18.56 3.76
N PHE A 293 -8.55 -17.53 4.55
CA PHE A 293 -7.29 -16.78 4.55
C PHE A 293 -6.45 -17.07 5.79
N GLY A 294 -6.85 -18.01 6.64
CA GLY A 294 -6.17 -18.33 7.90
C GLY A 294 -6.31 -17.25 8.98
N LEU A 295 -7.27 -16.34 8.83
CA LEU A 295 -7.56 -15.26 9.76
C LEU A 295 -8.59 -15.67 10.82
N GLU A 296 -8.49 -15.06 12.00
CA GLU A 296 -9.41 -15.22 13.13
C GLU A 296 -10.12 -13.91 13.46
N LYS A 297 -9.46 -12.77 13.24
CA LYS A 297 -9.96 -11.43 13.59
C LYS A 297 -9.82 -10.47 12.41
N THR A 298 -10.94 -9.88 11.97
CA THR A 298 -11.00 -9.09 10.73
C THR A 298 -11.59 -7.69 10.87
N ILE A 299 -12.14 -7.38 12.05
CA ILE A 299 -12.75 -6.08 12.38
C ILE A 299 -12.24 -5.55 13.75
N GLU A 300 -11.12 -6.10 14.20
CA GLU A 300 -10.39 -5.75 15.42
C GLU A 300 -8.89 -5.66 15.06
N GLY A 301 -8.19 -4.67 15.60
CA GLY A 301 -6.74 -4.57 15.48
C GLY A 301 -6.02 -5.56 16.42
N CYS A 302 -4.84 -6.04 16.03
CA CYS A 302 -3.98 -6.82 16.92
C CYS A 302 -3.42 -5.97 18.09
N CYS A 303 -3.18 -4.69 17.85
CA CYS A 303 -2.64 -3.76 18.83
C CYS A 303 -3.72 -3.15 19.72
N GLY A 304 -3.41 -3.02 21.01
CA GLY A 304 -4.32 -2.51 22.02
C GLY A 304 -5.53 -3.42 22.23
N LEU A 305 -6.67 -2.82 22.51
CA LEU A 305 -7.95 -3.52 22.53
C LEU A 305 -8.51 -3.77 21.12
N GLY A 306 -7.78 -3.37 20.08
CA GLY A 306 -8.16 -3.54 18.69
C GLY A 306 -9.32 -2.65 18.25
N SER A 307 -9.52 -1.51 18.92
CA SER A 307 -10.74 -0.70 18.79
C SER A 307 -10.48 0.66 18.16
N VAL A 308 -9.57 1.45 18.74
CA VAL A 308 -9.21 2.82 18.30
C VAL A 308 -7.71 3.04 18.29
N GLU A 309 -6.95 2.08 18.81
CA GLU A 309 -5.51 2.17 18.97
C GLU A 309 -4.82 2.15 17.60
N MET A 310 -4.26 3.29 17.22
CA MET A 310 -3.42 3.48 16.02
C MET A 310 -2.40 4.58 16.31
N GLY A 311 -1.27 4.56 15.60
CA GLY A 311 -0.13 5.46 15.81
C GLY A 311 0.25 5.53 17.29
N PRO A 312 0.16 6.71 17.94
CA PRO A 312 0.61 6.90 19.32
C PRO A 312 -0.19 6.09 20.36
N LEU A 313 -1.43 5.70 20.04
CA LEU A 313 -2.24 4.86 20.93
C LEU A 313 -1.86 3.37 20.85
N CYS A 314 -1.30 2.95 19.71
CA CYS A 314 -0.67 1.63 19.58
C CYS A 314 0.80 1.73 20.04
N ASN A 315 1.03 1.61 21.35
CA ASN A 315 2.34 1.80 21.96
C ASN A 315 2.74 0.63 22.87
N ALA A 316 3.97 0.66 23.40
CA ALA A 316 4.54 -0.41 24.21
C ALA A 316 3.77 -0.75 25.49
N LEU A 317 2.90 0.14 25.98
CA LEU A 317 2.05 -0.08 27.14
C LEU A 317 0.71 -0.74 26.77
N ALA A 318 0.32 -0.66 25.50
CA ALA A 318 -0.88 -1.29 25.00
C ALA A 318 -0.68 -2.82 24.93
N PRO A 319 -1.69 -3.64 25.28
CA PRO A 319 -1.63 -5.07 25.03
C PRO A 319 -1.52 -5.31 23.51
N LYS A 320 -1.14 -6.53 23.13
CA LYS A 320 -1.13 -6.96 21.73
C LYS A 320 -1.56 -8.41 21.63
N CYS A 321 -2.11 -8.76 20.47
CA CYS A 321 -2.46 -10.13 20.16
C CYS A 321 -1.21 -11.04 20.16
N PRO A 322 -1.38 -12.35 20.42
CA PRO A 322 -0.26 -13.29 20.46
C PRO A 322 0.33 -13.61 19.08
N ASP A 323 -0.49 -13.55 18.02
CA ASP A 323 -0.09 -13.89 16.65
C ASP A 323 -0.72 -12.88 15.65
N PRO A 324 0.05 -11.88 15.19
CA PRO A 324 -0.43 -10.90 14.21
C PRO A 324 -0.88 -11.54 12.89
N SER A 325 -0.35 -12.72 12.53
CA SER A 325 -0.70 -13.38 11.26
C SER A 325 -2.17 -13.84 11.20
N LYS A 326 -2.85 -13.93 12.36
CA LYS A 326 -4.27 -14.26 12.49
C LYS A 326 -5.20 -13.05 12.38
N TYR A 327 -4.64 -11.85 12.30
CA TYR A 327 -5.40 -10.60 12.24
C TYR A 327 -5.29 -9.97 10.86
N LEU A 328 -6.41 -9.44 10.37
CA LEU A 328 -6.40 -8.63 9.15
C LEU A 328 -5.71 -7.29 9.41
N PHE A 329 -6.00 -6.69 10.55
CA PHE A 329 -5.54 -5.37 10.94
C PHE A 329 -4.50 -5.46 12.07
N TRP A 330 -3.38 -4.77 11.89
CA TRP A 330 -2.37 -4.60 12.92
C TRP A 330 -2.88 -3.65 14.00
N ASP A 331 -3.37 -2.48 13.60
CA ASP A 331 -3.92 -1.46 14.50
C ASP A 331 -5.36 -1.12 14.08
N ALA A 332 -5.94 -0.03 14.57
CA ALA A 332 -7.32 0.31 14.27
C ALA A 332 -7.61 0.80 12.83
N ALA A 333 -6.60 0.87 11.95
CA ALA A 333 -6.75 1.28 10.55
C ALA A 333 -5.90 0.47 9.56
N HIS A 334 -4.71 0.01 9.97
CA HIS A 334 -3.70 -0.50 9.06
C HIS A 334 -3.62 -2.03 9.05
N PRO A 335 -3.48 -2.66 7.87
CA PRO A 335 -3.29 -4.10 7.74
C PRO A 335 -2.04 -4.64 8.44
N THR A 336 -2.10 -5.93 8.76
CA THR A 336 -0.91 -6.68 9.18
C THR A 336 0.01 -6.96 7.99
N GLN A 337 1.26 -7.32 8.27
CA GLN A 337 2.23 -7.72 7.26
C GLN A 337 1.72 -8.94 6.46
N SER A 338 1.03 -9.89 7.09
CA SER A 338 0.46 -11.05 6.40
C SER A 338 -0.60 -10.64 5.39
N THR A 339 -1.47 -9.69 5.74
CA THR A 339 -2.43 -9.10 4.81
C THR A 339 -1.73 -8.33 3.70
N TYR A 340 -0.69 -7.54 4.00
CA TYR A 340 0.09 -6.87 2.97
C TYR A 340 0.79 -7.82 2.00
N LEU A 341 1.31 -8.95 2.48
CA LEU A 341 1.89 -10.00 1.63
C LEU A 341 0.84 -10.58 0.67
N PHE A 342 -0.36 -10.87 1.18
CA PHE A 342 -1.46 -11.34 0.34
C PHE A 342 -1.81 -10.32 -0.75
N LEU A 343 -1.98 -9.05 -0.38
CA LEU A 343 -2.31 -7.98 -1.32
C LEU A 343 -1.21 -7.77 -2.36
N ALA A 344 0.06 -7.84 -1.97
CA ALA A 344 1.20 -7.79 -2.90
C ALA A 344 1.18 -8.96 -3.90
N ASN A 345 0.90 -10.18 -3.43
CA ASN A 345 0.78 -11.35 -4.29
C ASN A 345 -0.38 -11.20 -5.29
N LYS A 346 -1.54 -10.73 -4.82
CA LYS A 346 -2.70 -10.47 -5.68
C LYS A 346 -2.39 -9.37 -6.70
N PHE A 347 -1.73 -8.28 -6.27
CA PHE A 347 -1.26 -7.23 -7.18
C PHE A 347 -0.41 -7.79 -8.32
N ARG A 348 0.59 -8.60 -7.97
CA ARG A 348 1.51 -9.22 -8.93
C ARG A 348 0.80 -10.15 -9.91
N GLN A 349 -0.21 -10.89 -9.47
CA GLN A 349 -0.93 -11.84 -10.30
C GLN A 349 -1.97 -11.16 -11.21
N GLU A 350 -2.73 -10.20 -10.69
CA GLU A 350 -3.92 -9.68 -11.36
C GLU A 350 -3.70 -8.34 -12.08
N PHE A 351 -2.80 -7.48 -11.56
CA PHE A 351 -2.69 -6.09 -12.03
C PHE A 351 -1.36 -5.80 -12.72
N LEU A 352 -0.28 -6.41 -12.26
CA LEU A 352 1.05 -6.23 -12.84
C LEU A 352 1.10 -6.53 -14.36
N PRO A 353 0.46 -7.60 -14.88
CA PRO A 353 0.46 -7.84 -16.33
C PRO A 353 -0.11 -6.67 -17.15
N SER A 354 -1.18 -6.02 -16.68
CA SER A 354 -1.80 -4.88 -17.36
C SER A 354 -0.93 -3.61 -17.37
N LEU A 355 0.07 -3.53 -16.49
CA LEU A 355 1.03 -2.42 -16.42
C LEU A 355 2.24 -2.61 -17.33
N LEU A 356 2.44 -3.81 -17.86
CA LEU A 356 3.66 -4.19 -18.62
C LEU A 356 3.44 -4.31 -20.13
N VAL A 357 2.19 -4.48 -20.56
CA VAL A 357 1.79 -4.61 -21.97
C VAL A 357 1.57 -3.25 -22.59
#